data_AF-A0A843KZC6-F1
#
_entry.id   AF-A0A843KZC6-F1
#
_cell.length_a   1.000
_cell.length_b   1.000
_cell.length_c   1.000
_cell.angle_alpha   90.00
_cell.angle_beta   90.00
_cell.angle_gamma   90.00
#
_symmetry.space_group_name_H-M   'P 1'
#
loop_
_entity.id
_entity.type
_entity.pdbx_description
1 polymer ?
#
loop_
_entity_poly.entity_id
_entity_poly.type
_entity_poly.pdbx_seq_one_letter_code
_entity_poly.pdbx_strand_id
1 'polypeptide(L)'
;MDKADDDSRLHRIFRELQGKGLIGRERRLVQCPFTPSARGCPALNCIRYRRAFYERYLLGASDDTLRFVLLHEEGHIRSGSSLLSALPVLLALMLLPAVLPFLQAGGPLVRFASIALLAVTVFSIYRIYCRRMCDEEFAADRYAAEAMRCCYGVKDPGSLLQNLLTGLRVEASAEPAPHRRTYGGLSRVIPGLFRSGPDYRPSIADRVQKIRAGVSADRLSSGRMRAPDTPVIPRE
;
A
#
# COMPACT_ATOMS: atom_id res chain seq x y z
N MET A 1 22.90 -10.05 16.56
CA MET A 1 21.81 -10.01 15.56
C MET A 1 21.61 -11.45 15.16
N ASP A 2 20.52 -12.06 15.63
CA ASP A 2 20.36 -13.52 15.69
C ASP A 2 20.28 -14.16 14.30
N LYS A 3 21.22 -15.08 14.07
CA LYS A 3 21.29 -15.97 12.90
C LYS A 3 20.00 -16.78 12.67
N ALA A 4 19.16 -16.90 13.70
CA ALA A 4 17.90 -17.64 13.67
C ALA A 4 16.75 -16.91 12.93
N ASP A 5 16.82 -15.58 12.73
CA ASP A 5 15.75 -14.85 12.02
C ASP A 5 15.92 -14.93 10.48
N ASP A 6 17.16 -15.09 10.00
CA ASP A 6 17.53 -15.15 8.57
C ASP A 6 17.05 -16.45 7.87
N ASP A 7 16.80 -17.52 8.66
CA ASP A 7 16.24 -18.80 8.18
C ASP A 7 14.71 -18.93 8.38
N SER A 8 14.04 -17.85 8.78
CA SER A 8 12.59 -17.86 8.92
C SER A 8 11.91 -18.12 7.57
N ARG A 9 10.74 -18.77 7.61
CA ARG A 9 9.89 -19.04 6.42
C ARG A 9 9.68 -17.78 5.56
N LEU A 10 9.53 -16.62 6.19
CA LEU A 10 9.42 -15.33 5.50
C LEU A 10 10.68 -14.97 4.70
N HIS A 11 11.86 -15.11 5.30
CA HIS A 11 13.14 -14.83 4.64
C HIS A 11 13.39 -15.81 3.50
N ARG A 12 13.07 -17.09 3.67
CA ARG A 12 13.16 -18.10 2.59
C ARG A 12 12.32 -17.71 1.37
N ILE A 13 11.06 -17.34 1.57
CA ILE A 13 10.17 -16.90 0.48
C ILE A 13 10.68 -15.58 -0.13
N PHE A 14 11.16 -14.65 0.69
CA PHE A 14 11.75 -13.42 0.19
C PHE A 14 12.95 -13.69 -0.73
N ARG A 15 13.88 -14.56 -0.32
CA ARG A 15 15.02 -14.97 -1.15
C ARG A 15 14.60 -15.70 -2.42
N GLU A 16 13.57 -16.56 -2.34
CA GLU A 16 12.98 -17.22 -3.51
C GLU A 16 12.49 -16.20 -4.55
N LEU A 17 11.76 -15.17 -4.11
CA LEU A 17 11.26 -14.10 -4.97
C LEU A 17 12.39 -13.25 -5.57
N GLN A 18 13.48 -13.03 -4.82
CA GLN A 18 14.68 -12.38 -5.35
C GLN A 18 15.37 -13.24 -6.41
N GLY A 19 15.49 -14.55 -6.17
CA GLY A 19 16.08 -15.50 -7.13
C GLY A 19 15.32 -15.54 -8.45
N LYS A 20 14.00 -15.37 -8.42
CA LYS A 20 13.14 -15.27 -9.60
C LYS A 20 13.12 -13.88 -10.26
N GLY A 21 13.83 -12.90 -9.71
CA GLY A 21 13.85 -11.52 -10.23
C GLY A 21 12.53 -10.76 -10.04
N LEU A 22 11.62 -11.28 -9.22
CA LEU A 22 10.36 -10.61 -8.89
C LEU A 22 10.63 -9.49 -7.88
N ILE A 23 11.41 -9.78 -6.85
CA ILE A 23 11.93 -8.74 -5.95
C ILE A 23 13.33 -8.33 -6.41
N GLY A 24 13.65 -7.04 -6.32
CA GLY A 24 14.99 -6.55 -6.63
C GLY A 24 16.08 -7.30 -5.84
N ARG A 25 17.17 -7.68 -6.51
CA ARG A 25 18.27 -8.48 -5.89
C ARG A 25 18.92 -7.80 -4.69
N GLU A 26 18.97 -6.47 -4.72
CA GLU A 26 19.52 -5.65 -3.62
C GLU A 26 18.46 -5.27 -2.57
N ARG A 27 17.19 -5.65 -2.80
CA ARG A 27 16.12 -5.36 -1.86
C ARG A 27 16.43 -6.04 -0.52
N ARG A 28 16.24 -5.30 0.57
CA ARG A 28 16.39 -5.86 1.92
C ARG A 28 15.03 -6.13 2.54
N LEU A 29 14.91 -7.21 3.30
CA LEU A 29 13.81 -7.43 4.22
C LEU A 29 14.29 -7.02 5.62
N VAL A 30 13.58 -6.11 6.28
CA VAL A 30 14.05 -5.49 7.54
C VAL A 30 12.95 -5.54 8.59
N GLN A 31 13.22 -6.17 9.73
CA GLN A 31 12.35 -6.06 10.88
C GLN A 31 12.38 -4.62 11.43
N CYS A 32 11.21 -4.00 11.59
CA CYS A 32 11.09 -2.64 12.12
C CYS A 32 9.91 -2.55 13.11
N PRO A 33 10.13 -2.15 14.38
CA PRO A 33 9.04 -2.05 15.36
C PRO A 33 8.12 -0.84 15.10
N PHE A 34 8.62 0.16 14.37
CA PHE A 34 7.89 1.39 14.06
C PHE A 34 6.99 1.28 12.83
N THR A 35 7.16 0.23 11.99
CA THR A 35 6.16 -0.04 10.96
C THR A 35 4.98 -0.77 11.60
N PRO A 36 3.74 -0.38 11.28
CA PRO A 36 2.57 -1.03 11.87
C PRO A 36 2.29 -2.45 11.32
N SER A 37 2.76 -2.77 10.11
CA SER A 37 2.50 -4.04 9.39
C SER A 37 3.73 -4.47 8.55
N ALA A 38 3.54 -5.04 7.37
CA ALA A 38 4.53 -4.97 6.28
C ALA A 38 4.38 -3.64 5.51
N ARG A 39 5.49 -3.10 5.00
CA ARG A 39 5.52 -1.87 4.19
C ARG A 39 6.75 -1.80 3.30
N GLY A 40 6.54 -1.61 1.99
CA GLY A 40 7.57 -1.24 1.04
C GLY A 40 8.10 0.16 1.28
N CYS A 41 9.43 0.32 1.28
CA CYS A 41 10.10 1.60 1.47
C CYS A 41 11.05 1.88 0.30
N PRO A 42 10.58 2.61 -0.74
CA PRO A 42 11.40 3.00 -1.89
C PRO A 42 12.67 3.75 -1.49
N ALA A 43 12.56 4.73 -0.61
CA ALA A 43 13.68 5.58 -0.20
C ALA A 43 14.85 4.81 0.43
N LEU A 44 14.59 3.64 1.02
CA LEU A 44 15.60 2.84 1.72
C LEU A 44 15.85 1.48 1.06
N ASN A 45 15.27 1.28 -0.13
CA ASN A 45 15.39 0.06 -0.91
C ASN A 45 15.08 -1.20 -0.07
N CYS A 46 14.01 -1.19 0.71
CA CYS A 46 13.67 -2.31 1.61
C CYS A 46 12.18 -2.52 1.79
N ILE A 47 11.81 -3.76 2.13
CA ILE A 47 10.50 -4.11 2.68
C ILE A 47 10.68 -4.20 4.20
N ARG A 48 9.92 -3.38 4.93
CA ARG A 48 9.93 -3.37 6.39
C ARG A 48 8.77 -4.20 6.91
N TYR A 49 8.99 -5.01 7.94
CA TYR A 49 7.90 -5.75 8.58
C TYR A 49 7.99 -5.67 10.11
N ARG A 50 6.83 -5.70 10.76
CA ARG A 50 6.74 -5.85 12.21
C ARG A 50 6.58 -7.32 12.55
N ARG A 51 7.46 -7.85 13.41
CA ARG A 51 7.41 -9.26 13.85
C ARG A 51 6.07 -9.66 14.44
N ALA A 52 5.52 -8.85 15.35
CA ALA A 52 4.20 -9.11 15.94
C ALA A 52 3.05 -9.17 14.90
N PHE A 53 3.15 -8.40 13.81
CA PHE A 53 2.19 -8.47 12.72
C PHE A 53 2.36 -9.79 11.93
N TYR A 54 3.61 -10.15 11.61
CA TYR A 54 3.90 -11.41 10.93
C TYR A 54 3.43 -12.63 11.74
N GLU A 55 3.84 -12.73 13.00
CA GLU A 55 3.52 -13.86 13.89
C GLU A 55 2.02 -14.05 14.05
N ARG A 56 1.28 -12.94 14.14
CA ARG A 56 -0.17 -12.98 14.34
C ARG A 56 -0.95 -13.33 13.08
N TYR A 57 -0.69 -12.62 11.99
CA TYR A 57 -1.56 -12.62 10.81
C TYR A 57 -1.02 -13.45 9.64
N LEU A 58 0.30 -13.70 9.60
CA LEU A 58 0.96 -14.25 8.41
C LEU A 58 1.73 -15.55 8.66
N LEU A 59 2.04 -15.88 9.92
CA LEU A 59 2.78 -17.09 10.27
C LEU A 59 2.03 -18.37 9.85
N GLY A 60 0.70 -18.38 10.04
CA GLY A 60 -0.18 -19.47 9.63
C GLY A 60 -0.73 -19.35 8.20
N ALA A 61 -0.48 -18.24 7.50
CA ALA A 61 -0.93 -18.04 6.13
C ALA A 61 -0.20 -19.00 5.17
N SER A 62 -0.72 -19.25 3.96
CA SER A 62 -0.04 -20.09 2.96
C SER A 62 1.21 -19.43 2.37
N ASP A 63 2.11 -20.20 1.76
CA ASP A 63 3.30 -19.64 1.10
C ASP A 63 2.89 -18.67 -0.03
N ASP A 64 1.81 -18.97 -0.74
CA ASP A 64 1.28 -18.11 -1.80
C ASP A 64 0.72 -16.80 -1.26
N THR A 65 0.11 -16.81 -0.07
CA THR A 65 -0.30 -15.59 0.61
C THR A 65 0.91 -14.74 0.99
N LEU A 66 1.97 -15.36 1.52
CA LEU A 66 3.21 -14.64 1.83
C LEU A 66 3.88 -14.06 0.58
N ARG A 67 3.92 -14.83 -0.51
CA ARG A 67 4.41 -14.35 -1.81
C ARG A 67 3.58 -13.14 -2.27
N PHE A 68 2.26 -13.25 -2.22
CA PHE A 68 1.36 -12.16 -2.62
C PHE A 68 1.63 -10.88 -1.81
N VAL A 69 1.76 -10.98 -0.48
CA VAL A 69 2.04 -9.83 0.39
C VAL A 69 3.38 -9.19 0.04
N LEU A 70 4.45 -9.98 -0.09
CA LEU A 70 5.77 -9.45 -0.42
C LEU A 70 5.82 -8.80 -1.82
N LEU A 71 5.13 -9.41 -2.79
CA LEU A 71 5.00 -8.85 -4.13
C LEU A 71 4.17 -7.56 -4.15
N HIS A 72 3.11 -7.48 -3.35
CA HIS A 72 2.31 -6.26 -3.20
C HIS A 72 3.18 -5.10 -2.67
N GLU A 73 3.98 -5.35 -1.64
CA GLU A 73 4.92 -4.35 -1.11
C GLU A 73 6.03 -3.99 -2.13
N GLU A 74 6.52 -4.94 -2.91
CA GLU A 74 7.43 -4.66 -4.03
C GLU A 74 6.77 -3.78 -5.10
N GLY A 75 5.48 -4.00 -5.38
CA GLY A 75 4.68 -3.15 -6.26
C GLY A 75 4.65 -1.69 -5.78
N HIS A 76 4.42 -1.46 -4.48
CA HIS A 76 4.53 -0.12 -3.90
C HIS A 76 5.91 0.51 -4.08
N ILE A 77 6.97 -0.29 -3.99
CA ILE A 77 8.32 0.21 -4.19
C ILE A 77 8.57 0.59 -5.65
N ARG A 78 8.19 -0.28 -6.60
CA ARG A 78 8.34 -0.02 -8.04
C ARG A 78 7.54 1.19 -8.51
N SER A 79 6.39 1.47 -7.89
CA SER A 79 5.59 2.66 -8.17
C SER A 79 6.09 3.94 -7.48
N GLY A 80 7.08 3.87 -6.58
CA GLY A 80 7.64 5.05 -5.89
C GLY A 80 6.70 5.71 -4.86
N SER A 81 5.75 4.94 -4.30
CA SER A 81 4.57 5.43 -3.56
C SER A 81 4.84 6.12 -2.19
N SER A 82 6.08 6.19 -1.68
CA SER A 82 6.30 6.64 -0.29
C SER A 82 6.34 8.14 -0.02
N LEU A 83 6.59 9.00 -1.01
CA LEU A 83 6.80 10.45 -0.79
C LEU A 83 5.65 11.34 -1.28
N LEU A 84 4.93 10.91 -2.32
CA LEU A 84 3.89 11.72 -2.96
C LEU A 84 2.56 11.75 -2.18
N SER A 85 2.42 10.86 -1.21
CA SER A 85 1.27 10.77 -0.31
C SER A 85 1.20 11.91 0.71
N ALA A 86 2.32 12.54 1.08
CA ALA A 86 2.34 13.65 2.02
C ALA A 86 2.13 15.02 1.35
N LEU A 87 2.30 15.11 0.03
CA LEU A 87 2.22 16.36 -0.75
C LEU A 87 0.88 17.11 -0.55
N PRO A 88 -0.29 16.45 -0.52
CA PRO A 88 -1.57 17.12 -0.35
C PRO A 88 -1.71 17.80 1.03
N VAL A 89 -1.15 17.19 2.08
CA VAL A 89 -1.14 17.76 3.44
C VAL A 89 -0.21 18.97 3.51
N LEU A 90 0.97 18.89 2.88
CA LEU A 90 1.90 20.02 2.79
C LEU A 90 1.26 21.19 2.03
N LEU A 91 0.57 20.92 0.93
CA LEU A 91 -0.13 21.95 0.15
C LEU A 91 -1.22 22.65 0.99
N ALA A 92 -1.99 21.88 1.77
CA ALA A 92 -3.00 22.43 2.69
C ALA A 92 -2.37 23.30 3.79
N LEU A 93 -1.23 22.90 4.35
CA LEU A 93 -0.49 23.68 5.35
C LEU A 93 0.06 24.98 4.78
N MET A 94 0.51 24.98 3.51
CA MET A 94 0.99 26.19 2.83
C MET A 94 -0.12 27.17 2.44
N LEU A 95 -1.37 26.69 2.31
CA LEU A 95 -2.52 27.54 2.00
C LEU A 95 -3.02 28.33 3.22
N LEU A 96 -2.80 27.82 4.43
CA LEU A 96 -3.30 28.45 5.66
C LEU A 96 -2.72 29.86 5.90
N PRO A 97 -1.40 30.12 5.75
CA PRO A 97 -0.83 31.47 5.85
C PRO A 97 -1.34 32.44 4.78
N ALA A 98 -1.68 31.95 3.59
CA ALA A 98 -2.18 32.78 2.49
C ALA A 98 -3.61 33.27 2.73
N VAL A 99 -4.43 32.48 3.42
CA VAL A 99 -5.85 32.80 3.70
C VAL A 99 -6.02 33.54 5.04
N LEU A 100 -5.06 33.40 5.96
CA LEU A 100 -5.10 33.98 7.31
C LEU A 100 -5.32 35.52 7.34
N PRO A 101 -4.68 36.35 6.49
CA PRO A 101 -4.91 37.79 6.48
C PRO A 101 -6.36 38.16 6.14
N PHE A 102 -6.98 37.44 5.20
CA PHE A 102 -8.37 37.66 4.78
C PHE A 102 -9.37 37.22 5.85
N LEU A 103 -9.04 36.19 6.62
CA LEU A 103 -9.84 35.76 7.77
C LEU A 103 -9.78 36.78 8.92
N GLN A 104 -8.60 37.37 9.17
CA GLN A 104 -8.40 38.32 10.27
C GLN A 104 -8.93 39.72 9.94
N ALA A 105 -8.56 40.28 8.79
CA ALA A 105 -8.84 41.67 8.44
C ALA A 105 -10.04 41.87 7.48
N GLY A 106 -10.60 40.79 6.92
CA GLY A 106 -11.72 40.87 5.99
C GLY A 106 -13.06 41.18 6.67
N GLY A 107 -13.96 41.84 5.93
CA GLY A 107 -15.37 41.96 6.31
C GLY A 107 -16.10 40.60 6.30
N PRO A 108 -17.32 40.49 6.85
CA PRO A 108 -18.04 39.21 6.98
C PRO A 108 -18.12 38.41 5.67
N LEU A 109 -18.45 39.08 4.56
CA LEU A 109 -18.53 38.45 3.24
C LEU A 109 -17.18 37.84 2.79
N VAL A 110 -16.08 38.58 2.97
CA VAL A 110 -14.73 38.14 2.62
C VAL A 110 -14.30 36.96 3.48
N ARG A 111 -14.66 36.95 4.77
CA ARG A 111 -14.40 35.83 5.68
C ARG A 111 -15.15 34.58 5.25
N PHE A 112 -16.44 34.68 4.96
CA PHE A 112 -17.23 33.52 4.48
C PHE A 112 -16.71 32.99 3.14
N ALA A 113 -16.38 33.86 2.19
CA ALA A 113 -15.78 33.47 0.92
C ALA A 113 -14.43 32.76 1.11
N SER A 114 -13.59 33.27 2.02
CA SER A 114 -12.29 32.67 2.36
C SER A 114 -12.42 31.29 3.00
N ILE A 115 -13.38 31.12 3.91
CA ILE A 115 -13.70 29.82 4.53
C ILE A 115 -14.20 28.84 3.47
N ALA A 116 -15.13 29.26 2.59
CA ALA A 116 -15.65 28.42 1.53
C ALA A 116 -14.54 27.97 0.56
N LEU A 117 -13.67 28.89 0.14
CA LEU A 117 -12.53 28.58 -0.71
C LEU A 117 -11.57 27.59 -0.06
N LEU A 118 -11.24 27.78 1.22
CA LEU A 118 -10.39 26.86 1.97
C LEU A 118 -11.02 25.47 2.05
N ALA A 119 -12.32 25.39 2.37
CA ALA A 119 -13.05 24.13 2.46
C ALA A 119 -13.07 23.38 1.13
N VAL A 120 -13.38 24.06 0.01
CA VAL A 120 -13.37 23.47 -1.34
C VAL A 120 -11.98 22.98 -1.72
N THR A 121 -10.95 23.75 -1.38
CA THR A 121 -9.56 23.42 -1.69
C THR A 121 -9.12 22.18 -0.91
N VAL A 122 -9.32 22.18 0.42
CA VAL A 122 -9.01 21.02 1.28
C VAL A 122 -9.78 19.78 0.84
N PHE A 123 -11.08 19.92 0.51
CA PHE A 123 -11.88 18.81 0.00
C PHE A 123 -11.34 18.27 -1.33
N SER A 124 -10.96 19.14 -2.27
CA SER A 124 -10.41 18.72 -3.56
C SER A 124 -9.06 18.04 -3.42
N ILE A 125 -8.17 18.60 -2.60
CA ILE A 125 -6.88 18.01 -2.22
C ILE A 125 -7.10 16.62 -1.62
N TYR A 126 -8.05 16.49 -0.69
CA TYR A 126 -8.41 15.21 -0.09
C TYR A 126 -8.91 14.21 -1.13
N ARG A 127 -9.82 14.61 -2.04
CA ARG A 127 -10.31 13.70 -3.10
C ARG A 127 -9.19 13.23 -4.03
N ILE A 128 -8.28 14.12 -4.43
CA ILE A 128 -7.12 13.79 -5.27
C ILE A 128 -6.20 12.81 -4.53
N TYR A 129 -5.92 13.09 -3.26
CA TYR A 129 -5.16 12.19 -2.40
C TYR A 129 -5.81 10.80 -2.31
N CYS A 130 -7.13 10.73 -2.07
CA CYS A 130 -7.83 9.46 -1.95
C CYS A 130 -7.77 8.65 -3.25
N ARG A 131 -8.02 9.29 -4.40
CA ARG A 131 -7.93 8.64 -5.71
C ARG A 131 -6.54 8.08 -5.97
N ARG A 132 -5.51 8.88 -5.69
CA ARG A 132 -4.11 8.46 -5.86
C ARG A 132 -3.79 7.24 -4.97
N MET A 133 -4.22 7.27 -3.71
CA MET A 133 -4.05 6.14 -2.79
C MET A 133 -4.73 4.87 -3.29
N CYS A 134 -5.96 4.97 -3.80
CA CYS A 134 -6.63 3.84 -4.44
C CYS A 134 -5.82 3.30 -5.61
N ASP A 135 -5.36 4.17 -6.51
CA ASP A 135 -4.60 3.77 -7.70
C ASP A 135 -3.26 3.09 -7.34
N GLU A 136 -2.59 3.55 -6.29
CA GLU A 136 -1.36 2.95 -5.77
C GLU A 136 -1.62 1.54 -5.21
N GLU A 137 -2.69 1.32 -4.43
CA GLU A 137 -3.08 -0.01 -3.94
C GLU A 137 -3.46 -0.94 -5.10
N PHE A 138 -4.20 -0.45 -6.10
CA PHE A 138 -4.56 -1.25 -7.28
C PHE A 138 -3.35 -1.60 -8.16
N ALA A 139 -2.35 -0.73 -8.25
CA ALA A 139 -1.12 -1.00 -8.98
C ALA A 139 -0.29 -2.09 -8.28
N ALA A 140 -0.15 -1.99 -6.95
CA ALA A 140 0.53 -2.98 -6.14
C ALA A 140 -0.17 -4.37 -6.21
N ASP A 141 -1.50 -4.39 -6.12
CA ASP A 141 -2.32 -5.60 -6.29
C ASP A 141 -2.14 -6.26 -7.66
N ARG A 142 -2.12 -5.44 -8.71
CA ARG A 142 -1.95 -5.93 -10.07
C ARG A 142 -0.58 -6.56 -10.26
N TYR A 143 0.47 -5.90 -9.79
CA TYR A 143 1.83 -6.42 -9.84
C TYR A 143 1.93 -7.78 -9.13
N ALA A 144 1.38 -7.90 -7.92
CA ALA A 144 1.33 -9.16 -7.20
C ALA A 144 0.53 -10.23 -7.95
N ALA A 145 -0.66 -9.88 -8.45
CA ALA A 145 -1.53 -10.81 -9.17
C ALA A 145 -0.90 -11.34 -10.46
N GLU A 146 -0.26 -10.48 -11.25
CA GLU A 146 0.45 -10.85 -12.47
C GLU A 146 1.61 -11.81 -12.15
N ALA A 147 2.43 -11.48 -11.16
CA ALA A 147 3.54 -12.34 -10.74
C ALA A 147 3.05 -13.71 -10.22
N MET A 148 1.97 -13.75 -9.44
CA MET A 148 1.38 -15.02 -8.98
C MET A 148 0.82 -15.87 -10.12
N ARG A 149 0.27 -15.25 -11.17
CA ARG A 149 -0.20 -15.99 -12.36
C ARG A 149 0.97 -16.52 -13.19
N CYS A 150 1.87 -15.64 -13.58
CA CYS A 150 2.91 -15.93 -14.56
C CYS A 150 4.01 -16.81 -13.98
N CYS A 151 4.38 -16.63 -12.71
CA CYS A 151 5.55 -17.30 -12.12
C CYS A 151 5.18 -18.43 -11.16
N TYR A 152 3.93 -18.48 -10.70
CA TYR A 152 3.44 -19.47 -9.73
C TYR A 152 2.19 -20.23 -10.19
N GLY A 153 1.65 -19.92 -11.38
CA GLY A 153 0.52 -20.66 -11.95
C GLY A 153 -0.79 -20.50 -11.18
N VAL A 154 -0.92 -19.49 -10.31
CA VAL A 154 -2.15 -19.24 -9.55
C VAL A 154 -3.27 -18.83 -10.51
N LYS A 155 -4.33 -19.63 -10.59
CA LYS A 155 -5.44 -19.41 -11.54
C LYS A 155 -6.29 -18.18 -11.19
N ASP A 156 -6.52 -17.93 -9.90
CA ASP A 156 -7.30 -16.78 -9.41
C ASP A 156 -6.58 -16.06 -8.24
N PRO A 157 -5.65 -15.13 -8.54
CA PRO A 157 -5.03 -14.31 -7.49
C PRO A 157 -6.03 -13.43 -6.74
N GLY A 158 -7.21 -13.15 -7.32
CA GLY A 158 -8.27 -12.40 -6.64
C GLY A 158 -8.77 -13.13 -5.38
N SER A 159 -8.86 -14.46 -5.42
CA SER A 159 -9.20 -15.26 -4.23
C SER A 159 -8.10 -15.22 -3.17
N LEU A 160 -6.81 -15.17 -3.56
CA LEU A 160 -5.71 -15.00 -2.60
C LEU A 160 -5.84 -13.66 -1.87
N LEU A 161 -6.07 -12.57 -2.60
CA LEU A 161 -6.28 -11.25 -2.02
C LEU A 161 -7.52 -11.22 -1.12
N GLN A 162 -8.64 -11.78 -1.59
CA GLN A 162 -9.89 -11.82 -0.84
C GLN A 162 -9.73 -12.54 0.49
N ASN A 163 -9.12 -13.73 0.49
CA ASN A 163 -8.91 -14.54 1.68
C ASN A 163 -7.96 -13.84 2.67
N LEU A 164 -6.88 -13.25 2.15
CA LEU A 164 -5.94 -12.46 2.96
C LEU A 164 -6.65 -11.30 3.66
N LEU A 165 -7.33 -10.42 2.91
CA LEU A 165 -7.95 -9.22 3.48
C LEU A 165 -9.12 -9.56 4.42
N THR A 166 -9.86 -10.63 4.12
CA THR A 166 -10.95 -11.10 4.98
C THR A 166 -10.40 -11.68 6.28
N GLY A 167 -9.35 -12.52 6.22
CA GLY A 167 -8.68 -13.05 7.40
C GLY A 167 -8.14 -11.96 8.31
N LEU A 168 -7.44 -10.96 7.73
CA LEU A 168 -6.96 -9.78 8.46
C LEU A 168 -8.10 -9.02 9.16
N ARG A 169 -9.26 -8.88 8.50
CA ARG A 169 -10.42 -8.18 9.06
C ARG A 169 -11.06 -8.94 10.22
N VAL A 170 -11.17 -10.27 10.12
CA VAL A 170 -11.73 -11.13 11.18
C VAL A 170 -10.85 -11.07 12.42
N GLU A 171 -9.53 -11.28 12.25
CA GLU A 171 -8.59 -11.26 13.36
C GLU A 171 -8.48 -9.88 14.02
N ALA A 172 -8.62 -8.79 13.26
CA ALA A 172 -8.68 -7.44 13.81
C ALA A 172 -9.99 -7.15 14.58
N SER A 173 -11.10 -7.79 14.20
CA SER A 173 -12.39 -7.64 14.86
C SER A 173 -12.52 -8.48 16.14
N ALA A 174 -11.73 -9.56 16.25
CA ALA A 174 -11.67 -10.44 17.42
C ALA A 174 -10.84 -9.86 18.59
N GLU A 175 -10.33 -8.64 18.45
CA GLU A 175 -9.56 -7.96 19.48
C GLU A 175 -10.46 -7.48 20.64
N PRO A 176 -10.25 -7.94 21.89
CA PRO A 176 -10.79 -7.23 23.04
C PRO A 176 -10.14 -5.85 23.12
N ALA A 177 -10.96 -4.82 23.38
CA ALA A 177 -10.49 -3.44 23.51
C ALA A 177 -9.27 -3.38 24.45
N PRO A 178 -8.16 -2.71 24.05
CA PRO A 178 -6.93 -2.76 24.82
C PRO A 178 -7.17 -2.17 26.21
N HIS A 179 -6.91 -2.97 27.25
CA HIS A 179 -6.88 -2.52 28.62
C HIS A 179 -6.00 -1.26 28.74
N ARG A 180 -6.64 -0.23 29.29
CA ARG A 180 -6.13 1.06 29.74
C ARG A 180 -4.74 0.92 30.40
N ARG A 181 -3.66 1.20 29.66
CA ARG A 181 -2.38 1.61 30.25
C ARG A 181 -2.23 3.12 30.06
N THR A 182 -2.43 3.81 31.15
CA THR A 182 -2.26 5.24 31.33
C THR A 182 -0.78 5.58 31.18
N TYR A 183 -0.38 6.09 30.01
CA TYR A 183 0.80 6.95 29.87
C TYR A 183 0.33 8.28 29.27
N GLY A 184 0.84 9.35 29.86
CA GLY A 184 0.38 10.73 29.72
C GLY A 184 0.29 11.27 28.29
N GLY A 185 -0.49 12.34 28.18
CA GLY A 185 -1.01 12.92 26.95
C GLY A 185 0.01 13.15 25.84
N LEU A 186 -0.33 12.60 24.66
CA LEU A 186 0.03 12.98 23.28
C LEU A 186 0.05 11.75 22.35
N SER A 187 -0.07 10.53 22.87
CA SER A 187 -0.05 9.30 22.05
C SER A 187 -1.43 8.84 21.57
N ARG A 188 -2.38 9.77 21.35
CA ARG A 188 -3.69 9.46 20.74
C ARG A 188 -3.64 9.46 19.21
N VAL A 189 -2.55 8.92 18.64
CA VAL A 189 -2.50 8.52 17.23
C VAL A 189 -2.68 7.02 17.21
N ILE A 190 -3.96 6.65 17.16
CA ILE A 190 -4.48 5.29 17.15
C ILE A 190 -3.78 4.46 16.06
N PRO A 191 -3.45 3.17 16.28
CA PRO A 191 -2.89 2.28 15.26
C PRO A 191 -3.87 2.11 14.09
N GLY A 192 -3.75 2.97 13.09
CA GLY A 192 -4.68 3.14 11.97
C GLY A 192 -4.48 2.15 10.84
N LEU A 193 -4.48 0.85 11.12
CA LEU A 193 -4.37 -0.16 10.05
C LEU A 193 -5.51 -1.16 9.95
N PHE A 194 -6.35 -1.33 10.97
CA PHE A 194 -7.44 -2.32 10.88
C PHE A 194 -8.76 -1.91 11.58
N ARG A 195 -8.89 -0.67 12.04
CA ARG A 195 -10.20 -0.06 12.35
C ARG A 195 -10.76 0.50 11.05
N SER A 196 -12.09 0.42 10.82
CA SER A 196 -12.81 0.98 9.64
C SER A 196 -11.99 2.09 8.99
N GLY A 197 -11.33 1.74 7.88
CA GLY A 197 -10.20 2.50 7.38
C GLY A 197 -10.58 3.93 7.06
N PRO A 198 -9.61 4.85 6.97
CA PRO A 198 -9.88 6.16 6.37
C PRO A 198 -10.56 5.96 4.99
N ASP A 199 -11.52 6.81 4.63
CA ASP A 199 -12.41 6.65 3.44
C ASP A 199 -11.67 6.44 2.10
N TYR A 200 -10.35 6.56 2.07
CA TYR A 200 -9.54 6.37 0.87
C TYR A 200 -9.15 4.92 0.56
N ARG A 201 -9.23 3.95 1.49
CA ARG A 201 -8.85 2.58 1.13
C ARG A 201 -9.94 1.91 0.28
N PRO A 202 -9.61 1.40 -0.92
CA PRO A 202 -10.61 0.76 -1.76
C PRO A 202 -11.15 -0.51 -1.08
N SER A 203 -12.42 -0.82 -1.32
CA SER A 203 -13.06 -1.98 -0.69
C SER A 203 -12.41 -3.29 -1.15
N ILE A 204 -12.54 -4.35 -0.34
CA ILE A 204 -12.04 -5.69 -0.72
C ILE A 204 -12.67 -6.12 -2.06
N ALA A 205 -13.98 -5.87 -2.23
CA ALA A 205 -14.69 -6.19 -3.45
C ALA A 205 -14.12 -5.47 -4.68
N ASP A 206 -13.86 -4.16 -4.56
CA ASP A 206 -13.30 -3.36 -5.66
C ASP A 206 -11.91 -3.87 -6.07
N ARG A 207 -11.04 -4.15 -5.10
CA ARG A 207 -9.69 -4.67 -5.36
C ARG A 207 -9.71 -6.02 -6.05
N VAL A 208 -10.53 -6.94 -5.55
CA VAL A 208 -10.70 -8.28 -6.14
C VAL A 208 -11.29 -8.20 -7.55
N GLN A 209 -12.30 -7.34 -7.75
CA GLN A 209 -12.91 -7.12 -9.05
C GLN A 209 -11.89 -6.57 -10.05
N LYS A 210 -11.07 -5.59 -9.66
CA LYS A 210 -10.05 -4.99 -10.54
C LYS A 210 -8.98 -6.00 -10.97
N ILE A 211 -8.53 -6.87 -10.05
CA ILE A 211 -7.62 -7.98 -10.39
C ILE A 211 -8.28 -8.90 -11.43
N ARG A 212 -9.52 -9.36 -11.17
CA ARG A 212 -10.21 -10.29 -12.06
C ARG A 212 -10.56 -9.65 -13.42
N ALA A 213 -10.86 -8.36 -13.45
CA ALA A 213 -11.11 -7.63 -14.68
C ALA A 213 -9.84 -7.50 -15.55
N GLY A 214 -8.69 -7.21 -14.94
CA GLY A 214 -7.39 -7.21 -15.63
C GLY A 214 -7.08 -8.58 -16.24
N VAL A 215 -7.34 -9.65 -15.50
CA VAL A 215 -7.19 -11.03 -15.99
C VAL A 215 -8.04 -11.32 -17.23
N SER A 216 -9.28 -10.84 -17.26
CA SER A 216 -10.20 -11.03 -18.39
C SER A 216 -9.77 -10.22 -19.61
N ALA A 217 -9.27 -9.00 -19.43
CA ALA A 217 -8.78 -8.15 -20.51
C ALA A 217 -7.55 -8.75 -21.23
N ASP A 218 -6.60 -9.32 -20.47
CA ASP A 218 -5.42 -9.99 -21.05
C ASP A 218 -5.80 -11.23 -21.88
N ARG A 219 -6.80 -12.00 -21.42
CA ARG A 219 -7.29 -13.17 -22.17
C ARG A 219 -7.95 -12.79 -23.48
N LEU A 220 -8.64 -11.65 -23.52
CA LEU A 220 -9.25 -11.11 -24.75
C LEU A 220 -8.20 -10.53 -25.71
N SER A 221 -7.10 -9.96 -25.19
CA SER A 221 -6.00 -9.42 -26.00
C SER A 221 -5.11 -10.51 -26.63
N SER A 222 -5.08 -11.72 -26.04
CA SER A 222 -4.31 -12.87 -26.53
C SER A 222 -4.76 -13.44 -27.90
N GLY A 223 -5.76 -12.85 -28.57
CA GLY A 223 -6.17 -13.22 -29.93
C GLY A 223 -5.28 -12.67 -31.06
N ARG A 224 -4.29 -11.80 -30.77
CA ARG A 224 -3.37 -11.27 -31.78
C ARG A 224 -2.07 -10.73 -31.15
N MET A 225 -1.16 -11.59 -30.70
CA MET A 225 0.16 -11.14 -30.26
C MET A 225 1.14 -11.02 -31.44
N ARG A 226 1.53 -9.78 -31.74
CA ARG A 226 2.74 -9.43 -32.48
C ARG A 226 3.93 -9.57 -31.52
N ALA A 227 5.03 -10.13 -31.99
CA ALA A 227 6.25 -10.32 -31.20
C ALA A 227 6.78 -8.97 -30.67
N PRO A 228 7.37 -8.93 -29.46
CA PRO A 228 7.96 -7.71 -28.92
C PRO A 228 9.17 -7.28 -29.75
N ASP A 229 9.16 -6.02 -30.17
CA ASP A 229 10.23 -5.39 -30.93
C ASP A 229 11.56 -5.48 -30.17
N THR A 230 12.57 -6.00 -30.86
CA THR A 230 13.95 -6.05 -30.38
C THR A 230 14.51 -4.62 -30.41
N PRO A 231 15.15 -4.11 -29.35
CA PRO A 231 15.75 -2.79 -29.40
C PRO A 231 16.93 -2.79 -30.38
N VAL A 232 16.87 -1.91 -31.39
CA VAL A 232 17.99 -1.63 -32.29
C VAL A 232 19.03 -0.84 -31.51
N ILE A 233 20.18 -1.48 -31.24
CA ILE A 233 21.39 -0.82 -30.75
C ILE A 233 22.00 -0.08 -31.95
N PRO A 234 22.19 1.26 -31.89
CA PRO A 234 22.95 1.95 -32.92
C PRO A 234 24.42 1.52 -32.81
N ARG A 235 24.98 0.99 -33.90
CA ARG A 235 26.43 0.92 -34.07
C ARG A 235 26.94 2.31 -34.40
N GLU A 236 28.12 2.59 -33.86
CA GLU A 236 28.92 3.83 -33.92
C GLU A 236 28.87 4.56 -35.26
#